data_AF-A0A521H8Z2-F1
#
_entry.id   AF-A0A521H8Z2-F1
#
_cell.length_a   1.000
_cell.length_b   1.000
_cell.length_c   1.000
_cell.angle_alpha   90.00
_cell.angle_beta   90.00
_cell.angle_gamma   90.00
#
_symmetry.space_group_name_H-M   'P 1'
#
loop_
_entity.id
_entity.type
_entity.pdbx_description
1 polymer ?
#
loop_
_entity_poly.entity_id
_entity_poly.type
_entity_poly.pdbx_seq_one_letter_code
_entity_poly.pdbx_strand_id
1 'polypeptide(L)'
;MNAKQKSSPHTLHDPDLPEITDDWIAGADLYNGTKLVRRGRPKLDNPRQLLSLRLPPQVIARWKASGPGWQTRMAEALEKSAPKARAAG
;
A
#
# COMPACT_ATOMS: atom_id res chain seq x y z
N MET A 1 -16.64 -12.04 -6.04
CA MET A 1 -15.68 -11.94 -4.91
C MET A 1 -16.51 -11.73 -3.66
N ASN A 2 -16.48 -12.66 -2.70
CA ASN A 2 -17.37 -12.62 -1.54
C ASN A 2 -16.52 -12.43 -0.27
N ALA A 3 -16.62 -11.26 0.36
CA ALA A 3 -15.97 -11.00 1.64
C ALA A 3 -16.97 -11.34 2.76
N LYS A 4 -16.70 -12.42 3.48
CA LYS A 4 -17.49 -12.85 4.64
C LYS A 4 -17.37 -11.79 5.74
N GLN A 5 -18.44 -11.04 6.01
CA GLN A 5 -18.45 -10.08 7.11
C GLN A 5 -18.33 -10.84 8.43
N LYS A 6 -17.30 -10.49 9.22
CA LYS A 6 -17.17 -10.98 10.59
C LYS A 6 -18.12 -10.13 11.42
N SER A 7 -19.22 -10.73 11.88
CA SER A 7 -20.12 -10.10 12.84
C SER A 7 -19.37 -9.94 14.16
N SER A 8 -19.09 -8.71 14.55
CA SER A 8 -18.56 -8.36 15.87
C SER A 8 -19.71 -7.80 16.69
N PRO A 9 -20.26 -8.54 17.67
CA PRO A 9 -21.23 -7.97 18.59
C PRO A 9 -20.50 -7.53 19.86
N HIS A 10 -20.09 -6.26 19.91
CA HIS A 10 -20.06 -5.54 21.19
C HIS A 10 -19.93 -4.02 20.95
N THR A 11 -21.07 -3.34 20.86
CA THR A 11 -21.11 -1.91 21.14
C THR A 11 -21.05 -1.79 22.65
N LEU A 12 -19.88 -1.50 23.21
CA LEU A 12 -19.75 -1.06 24.60
C LEU A 12 -20.34 0.35 24.66
N HIS A 13 -21.60 0.45 25.10
CA HIS A 13 -22.26 1.73 25.37
C HIS A 13 -22.08 2.03 26.85
N ASP A 14 -20.90 2.51 27.21
CA ASP A 14 -20.59 2.97 28.56
C ASP A 14 -21.00 4.46 28.67
N PRO A 15 -22.02 4.78 29.50
CA PRO A 15 -22.59 6.13 29.60
C PRO A 15 -21.66 7.14 30.26
N ASP A 16 -20.55 6.69 30.87
CA ASP A 16 -19.56 7.55 31.50
C ASP A 16 -18.45 7.99 30.51
N LEU A 17 -18.48 7.55 29.25
CA LEU A 17 -17.54 8.06 28.24
C LEU A 17 -17.83 9.53 27.93
N PRO A 18 -16.79 10.38 27.89
CA PRO A 18 -16.95 11.74 27.40
C PRO A 18 -17.40 11.74 25.94
N GLU A 19 -18.30 12.66 25.59
CA GLU A 19 -18.69 12.87 24.20
C GLU A 19 -17.49 13.33 23.37
N ILE A 20 -17.39 12.81 22.15
CA ILE A 20 -16.38 13.20 21.17
C ILE A 20 -16.74 14.57 20.58
N THR A 21 -16.31 15.64 21.24
CA THR A 21 -16.59 17.01 20.81
C THR A 21 -15.67 17.47 19.67
N ASP A 22 -16.10 18.45 18.88
CA ASP A 22 -15.31 19.01 17.77
C ASP A 22 -13.97 19.62 18.26
N ASP A 23 -13.97 20.24 19.45
CA ASP A 23 -12.75 20.78 20.07
C ASP A 23 -11.77 19.66 20.44
N TRP A 24 -12.27 18.52 20.92
CA TRP A 24 -11.44 17.36 21.23
C TRP A 24 -10.86 16.73 19.98
N ILE A 25 -11.63 16.68 18.88
CA ILE A 25 -11.15 16.25 17.57
C ILE A 25 -10.07 17.22 17.04
N ALA A 26 -10.29 18.53 17.18
CA ALA A 26 -9.35 19.56 16.70
C ALA A 26 -7.98 19.48 17.42
N GLY A 27 -7.97 19.13 18.72
CA GLY A 27 -6.75 18.92 19.49
C GLY A 27 -6.07 17.57 19.28
N ALA A 28 -6.70 16.62 18.57
CA ALA A 28 -6.14 15.30 18.33
C ALA A 28 -4.97 15.28 17.32
N ASP A 29 -4.83 16.35 16.55
CA ASP A 29 -3.76 16.54 15.58
C ASP A 29 -2.41 16.80 16.26
N LEU A 30 -1.39 16.02 15.89
CA LEU A 30 -0.02 16.21 16.40
C LEU A 30 0.71 17.26 15.56
N TYR A 31 1.11 18.37 16.17
CA TYR A 31 1.92 19.41 15.53
C TYR A 31 3.37 19.38 16.03
N ASN A 32 4.33 19.65 15.13
CA ASN A 32 5.70 20.00 15.49
C ASN A 32 5.97 21.42 14.98
N GLY A 33 5.98 22.40 15.91
CA GLY A 33 5.92 23.81 15.56
C GLY A 33 4.61 24.15 14.84
N THR A 34 4.68 24.78 13.67
CA THR A 34 3.51 25.11 12.83
C THR A 34 3.11 23.99 11.85
N LYS A 35 3.80 22.84 11.86
CA LYS A 35 3.61 21.76 10.87
C LYS A 35 2.84 20.60 11.46
N LEU A 36 1.70 20.27 10.83
CA LEU A 36 0.93 19.05 11.13
C LEU A 36 1.76 17.81 10.80
N VAL A 37 2.01 16.97 11.81
CA VAL A 37 2.71 15.69 11.69
C VAL A 37 1.74 14.66 11.13
N ARG A 38 1.77 14.46 9.81
CA ARG A 38 1.01 13.36 9.19
C ARG A 38 1.57 12.02 9.62
N ARG A 39 0.82 11.32 10.48
CA ARG A 39 1.11 9.95 10.90
C ARG A 39 0.95 9.01 9.71
N GLY A 40 1.95 8.15 9.46
CA GLY A 40 1.94 7.18 8.37
C GLY A 40 3.34 6.75 7.96
N ARG A 41 3.45 5.67 7.16
CA ARG A 41 4.74 5.28 6.55
C ARG A 41 5.26 6.46 5.73
N PRO A 42 6.54 6.85 5.89
CA PRO A 42 7.14 7.90 5.07
C PRO A 42 6.91 7.61 3.58
N LYS A 43 6.55 8.64 2.82
CA LYS A 43 6.35 8.52 1.38
C LYS A 43 7.69 8.08 0.76
N LEU A 44 7.70 6.94 0.10
CA LEU A 44 8.89 6.45 -0.60
C LEU A 44 9.14 7.39 -1.79
N ASP A 45 10.40 7.76 -2.02
CA ASP A 45 10.79 8.68 -3.10
C ASP A 45 10.49 8.06 -4.48
N ASN A 46 10.82 6.78 -4.66
CA ASN A 46 10.55 6.01 -5.88
C ASN A 46 9.71 4.75 -5.58
N PRO A 47 8.38 4.88 -5.42
CA PRO A 47 7.50 3.74 -5.20
C PRO A 47 7.39 2.89 -6.48
N ARG A 48 7.31 1.56 -6.32
CA ARG A 48 6.95 0.66 -7.41
C ARG A 48 5.57 1.04 -7.96
N GLN A 49 5.49 1.23 -9.27
CA GLN A 49 4.24 1.54 -9.93
C GLN A 49 3.50 0.24 -10.29
N LEU A 50 2.20 0.22 -10.06
CA LEU A 50 1.34 -0.89 -10.48
C LEU A 50 1.12 -0.78 -11.99
N LEU A 51 1.64 -1.75 -12.75
CA LEU A 51 1.44 -1.85 -14.20
C LEU A 51 0.59 -3.06 -14.53
N SER A 52 -0.46 -2.85 -15.34
CA SER A 52 -1.26 -3.94 -15.91
C SER A 52 -0.64 -4.39 -17.24
N LEU A 53 0.17 -5.46 -17.20
CA LEU A 53 0.83 -6.05 -18.35
C LEU A 53 0.24 -7.44 -18.67
N ARG A 54 0.00 -7.71 -19.96
CA ARG A 54 -0.41 -9.04 -20.43
C ARG A 54 0.82 -9.88 -20.77
N LEU A 55 0.93 -11.05 -20.16
CA LEU A 55 2.00 -12.01 -20.41
C LEU A 55 1.41 -13.38 -20.75
N PRO A 56 2.10 -14.21 -21.55
CA PRO A 56 1.68 -15.58 -21.80
C PRO A 56 1.53 -16.36 -20.48
N PRO A 57 0.50 -17.22 -20.34
CA PRO A 57 0.22 -17.94 -19.10
C PRO A 57 1.38 -18.84 -18.67
N GLN A 58 2.12 -19.43 -19.62
CA GLN A 58 3.28 -20.28 -19.29
C GLN A 58 4.41 -19.50 -18.61
N VAL A 59 4.57 -18.20 -18.92
CA VAL A 59 5.59 -17.36 -18.28
C VAL A 59 5.20 -17.11 -16.84
N ILE A 60 3.95 -16.72 -16.60
CA ILE A 60 3.42 -16.49 -15.25
C ILE A 60 3.53 -17.77 -14.40
N ALA A 61 3.19 -18.93 -14.97
CA ALA A 61 3.28 -20.22 -14.28
C ALA A 61 4.71 -20.54 -13.85
N ARG A 62 5.70 -20.37 -14.74
CA ARG A 62 7.13 -20.58 -14.43
C ARG A 62 7.62 -19.67 -13.30
N TRP A 63 7.25 -18.39 -13.34
CA TRP A 63 7.63 -17.46 -12.27
C TRP A 63 6.94 -17.80 -10.96
N LYS A 64 5.64 -18.09 -10.94
CA LYS A 64 4.95 -18.53 -9.72
C LYS A 64 5.56 -19.80 -9.12
N ALA A 65 5.95 -20.77 -9.96
CA ALA A 65 6.61 -21.99 -9.54
C ALA A 65 7.99 -21.76 -8.91
N SER A 66 8.63 -20.63 -9.18
CA SER A 66 9.90 -20.27 -8.52
C SER A 66 9.75 -20.00 -7.01
N GLY A 67 8.51 -19.86 -6.51
CA GLY A 67 8.21 -19.71 -5.08
C GLY A 67 7.83 -18.27 -4.68
N PRO A 68 7.70 -18.01 -3.36
CA PRO A 68 7.41 -16.68 -2.83
C PRO A 68 8.38 -15.62 -3.36
N GLY A 69 7.90 -14.38 -3.51
CA GLY A 69 8.72 -13.27 -4.03
C GLY A 69 9.03 -13.33 -5.53
N TRP A 70 8.39 -14.21 -6.30
CA TRP A 70 8.59 -14.29 -7.75
C TRP A 70 8.36 -12.97 -8.49
N GLN A 71 7.44 -12.12 -8.02
CA GLN A 71 7.20 -10.80 -8.61
C GLN A 71 8.41 -9.87 -8.44
N THR A 72 9.08 -9.92 -7.28
CA THR A 72 10.30 -9.14 -7.03
C THR A 72 11.43 -9.62 -7.92
N ARG A 73 11.66 -10.93 -8.03
CA ARG A 73 12.67 -11.48 -8.95
C ARG A 73 12.37 -11.17 -10.41
N MET A 74 11.10 -11.17 -10.80
CA MET A 74 10.69 -10.78 -12.14
C MET A 74 10.99 -9.29 -12.40
N ALA A 75 10.71 -8.40 -11.43
CA ALA A 75 11.03 -6.98 -11.56
C ALA A 75 12.54 -6.74 -11.71
N GLU A 76 13.38 -7.41 -10.90
CA GLU A 76 14.84 -7.34 -11.02
C GLU A 76 15.35 -7.84 -12.38
N ALA A 77 14.74 -8.89 -12.93
CA ALA A 77 15.09 -9.40 -14.26
C ALA A 77 14.72 -8.40 -15.37
N LEU A 78 13.59 -7.70 -15.23
CA LEU A 78 13.17 -6.66 -16.18
C LEU A 78 14.11 -5.44 -16.11
N GLU A 79 14.55 -5.07 -14.91
CA GLU A 79 15.51 -3.97 -14.72
C GLU A 79 16.86 -4.28 -15.37
N LYS A 80 17.37 -5.50 -15.19
CA LYS A 80 18.62 -5.97 -15.81
C LYS A 80 18.55 -6.08 -17.33
N SER A 81 17.36 -6.37 -17.87
CA SER A 81 17.13 -6.53 -19.31
C SER A 81 16.53 -5.28 -19.97
N ALA A 82 16.45 -4.17 -19.24
CA ALA A 82 15.91 -2.93 -19.74
C ALA A 82 16.65 -2.50 -21.02
N PRO A 83 15.94 -2.12 -22.09
CA PRO A 83 16.58 -1.69 -23.32
C PRO A 83 17.43 -0.45 -23.05
N LYS A 84 18.62 -0.40 -23.66
CA LYS A 84 19.39 0.86 -23.70
C LYS A 84 18.51 1.92 -24.36
N ALA A 85 18.46 3.11 -23.76
CA ALA A 85 17.71 4.23 -24.31
C ALA A 85 18.05 4.35 -25.80
N ARG A 86 17.04 4.17 -26.66
CA ARG A 86 17.23 4.44 -28.08
C ARG A 86 17.44 5.95 -28.16
N ALA A 87 18.63 6.38 -28.58
CA ALA A 87 18.86 7.77 -28.93
C ALA A 87 17.76 8.16 -29.92
N ALA A 88 16.94 9.15 -29.54
CA ALA A 88 15.96 9.72 -30.43
C ALA A 88 16.73 10.23 -31.66
N GLY A 89 16.42 9.65 -32.82
CA GLY A 89 16.84 10.17 -34.12
C GLY A 89 15.92 11.30 -34.55
#